data_AF-A0A2N2J9P5-F1
#
_entry.id   AF-A0A2N2J9P5-F1
#
_cell.length_a   1.000
_cell.length_b   1.000
_cell.length_c   1.000
_cell.angle_alpha   90.00
_cell.angle_beta   90.00
_cell.angle_gamma   90.00
#
_symmetry.space_group_name_H-M   'P 1'
#
loop_
_entity.id
_entity.type
_entity.pdbx_description
1 polymer ?
#
loop_
_entity_poly.entity_id
_entity_poly.type
_entity_poly.pdbx_seq_one_letter_code
_entity_poly.pdbx_strand_id
1 'polypeptide(L)'
;MVTRCSPSPPPSAAWRWSRASPSCSRPWSGPASPPVTSPAPPPPWRTSRRSSSRGRSRTSSSSSSGNRLRTEGAARGARRRRRPRRRGGHAVNDFTPSGHVTLTSDFHTADGYVGAMKGVMLRVAPALRLHDIAHDVPAQDVAHGAGTLATACRWFPVGTVHLAVIDPGVGTARAAIVVVAGGHAFVGPDNGLLLDAAVAATRAAHPEGLRDPVLQAWRVADHPHLLPNPSSTFHGRDVFAPTAAALAAGLVTPDAVGPPITPIALPSTPAPAPIGGHLGATIVREDAFGNLVTNLSAWQLAAWSRGRPVQVRLPDGRTIAVAHTFGDVAPGTPLALIGSEDRLELAVRDGSAGASLDLRRGARVQVELAAISGR
;
A
#
# COMPACT_ATOMS: atom_id res chain seq x y z
N MET A 1 48.95 35.00 -41.10
CA MET A 1 49.35 35.74 -39.88
C MET A 1 48.27 36.78 -39.57
N VAL A 2 47.22 36.40 -38.83
CA VAL A 2 46.37 37.30 -38.01
C VAL A 2 45.75 36.40 -36.93
N THR A 3 45.77 36.88 -35.70
CA THR A 3 45.63 36.18 -34.43
C THR A 3 44.21 36.28 -33.86
N ARG A 4 43.90 35.35 -32.93
CA ARG A 4 42.68 35.16 -32.13
C ARG A 4 42.12 36.43 -31.45
N CYS A 5 40.80 36.40 -31.16
CA CYS A 5 40.26 36.66 -29.81
C CYS A 5 38.82 36.10 -29.66
N SER A 6 38.60 35.38 -28.56
CA SER A 6 37.30 34.91 -28.06
C SER A 6 36.80 35.85 -26.96
N PRO A 7 35.49 36.07 -26.77
CA PRO A 7 34.97 36.87 -25.67
C PRO A 7 34.70 36.05 -24.39
N SER A 8 35.00 36.68 -23.26
CA SER A 8 34.89 36.20 -21.87
C SER A 8 33.44 36.07 -21.36
N PRO A 9 33.17 35.22 -20.34
CA PRO A 9 31.89 35.21 -19.63
C PRO A 9 31.86 36.19 -18.42
N PRO A 10 30.68 36.63 -17.96
CA PRO A 10 30.52 37.50 -16.79
C PRO A 10 30.58 36.74 -15.44
N PRO A 11 30.81 37.44 -14.31
CA PRO A 11 31.22 36.85 -13.04
C PRO A 11 30.07 36.30 -12.17
N SER A 12 30.47 35.37 -11.29
CA SER A 12 29.66 34.68 -10.28
C SER A 12 29.32 35.54 -9.06
N ALA A 13 28.05 35.55 -8.66
CA ALA A 13 27.59 36.13 -7.39
C ALA A 13 27.33 35.02 -6.36
N ALA A 14 28.16 34.98 -5.32
CA ALA A 14 28.01 34.13 -4.16
C ALA A 14 27.07 34.78 -3.13
N TRP A 15 25.96 34.13 -2.79
CA TRP A 15 25.09 34.54 -1.68
C TRP A 15 25.43 33.72 -0.43
N ARG A 16 26.06 34.39 0.54
CA ARG A 16 26.22 33.93 1.93
C ARG A 16 24.87 34.00 2.63
N TRP A 17 24.40 32.89 3.19
CA TRP A 17 23.34 32.87 4.20
C TRP A 17 23.96 32.90 5.60
N SER A 18 23.75 34.00 6.31
CA SER A 18 24.05 34.16 7.74
C SER A 18 23.02 33.41 8.58
N ARG A 19 23.51 32.57 9.50
CA ARG A 19 22.71 31.88 10.52
C ARG A 19 22.30 32.90 11.59
N ALA A 20 21.00 33.05 11.81
CA ALA A 20 20.45 33.71 12.98
C ALA A 20 20.03 32.64 14.01
N SER A 21 20.56 32.75 15.22
CA SER A 21 20.23 31.91 16.38
C SER A 21 18.84 32.25 16.92
N PRO A 22 18.03 31.28 17.38
CA PRO A 22 16.76 31.57 18.03
C PRO A 22 16.97 31.90 19.52
N SER A 23 16.45 33.05 19.94
CA SER A 23 16.39 33.46 21.35
C SER A 23 15.21 32.80 22.06
N CYS A 24 15.47 32.47 23.34
CA CYS A 24 14.53 31.89 24.30
C CYS A 24 13.26 32.74 24.46
N SER A 25 12.10 32.08 24.43
CA SER A 25 10.86 32.59 25.03
C SER A 25 10.32 31.54 26.02
N ARG A 26 9.96 32.04 27.21
CA ARG A 26 9.49 31.28 28.38
C ARG A 26 8.09 30.68 28.15
N PRO A 27 7.76 29.49 28.69
CA PRO A 27 6.40 28.98 28.64
C PRO A 27 5.50 29.60 29.72
N TRP A 28 4.26 29.86 29.31
CA TRP A 28 3.13 30.35 30.08
C TRP A 28 2.55 29.22 30.97
N SER A 29 2.29 29.50 32.24
CA SER A 29 1.78 28.53 33.23
C SER A 29 0.25 28.66 33.35
N GLY A 30 -0.49 27.72 32.76
CA GLY A 30 -1.93 27.54 32.99
C GLY A 30 -2.20 26.45 34.03
N PRO A 31 -3.35 26.47 34.74
CA PRO A 31 -3.62 25.56 35.85
C PRO A 31 -3.90 24.12 35.38
N ALA A 32 -3.43 23.15 36.17
CA ALA A 32 -3.48 21.72 35.90
C ALA A 32 -4.91 21.14 35.93
N SER A 33 -5.24 20.33 34.93
CA SER A 33 -6.45 19.49 34.91
C SER A 33 -6.32 18.30 35.88
N PRO A 34 -7.40 17.86 36.54
CA PRO A 34 -7.37 16.70 37.44
C PRO A 34 -7.25 15.38 36.65
N PRO A 35 -6.72 14.31 37.27
CA PRO A 35 -6.48 13.04 36.59
C PRO A 35 -7.78 12.29 36.26
N VAL A 36 -7.84 11.77 35.03
CA VAL A 36 -8.88 10.87 34.56
C VAL A 36 -8.60 9.45 35.06
N THR A 37 -9.46 8.91 35.91
CA THR A 37 -9.42 7.51 36.34
C THR A 37 -9.97 6.60 35.25
N SER A 38 -9.17 5.67 34.75
CA SER A 38 -9.62 4.61 33.82
C SER A 38 -10.53 3.59 34.52
N PRO A 39 -11.63 3.13 33.89
CA PRO A 39 -12.44 2.03 34.44
C PRO A 39 -11.76 0.67 34.25
N ALA A 40 -11.95 -0.22 35.22
CA ALA A 40 -11.39 -1.57 35.28
C ALA A 40 -11.90 -2.49 34.13
N PRO A 41 -11.10 -3.49 33.69
CA PRO A 41 -11.47 -4.39 32.60
C PRO A 41 -12.56 -5.40 33.03
N PRO A 42 -13.43 -5.85 32.09
CA PRO A 42 -14.45 -6.85 32.38
C PRO A 42 -13.85 -8.27 32.54
N PRO A 43 -14.55 -9.18 33.26
CA PRO A 43 -14.04 -10.53 33.52
C PRO A 43 -14.13 -11.45 32.28
N PRO A 44 -13.30 -12.50 32.21
CA PRO A 44 -13.26 -13.39 31.05
C PRO A 44 -14.49 -14.31 30.95
N TRP A 45 -14.87 -14.52 29.69
CA TRP A 45 -15.96 -15.34 29.17
C TRP A 45 -15.77 -16.83 29.54
N ARG A 46 -16.77 -17.41 30.21
CA ARG A 46 -16.86 -18.86 30.46
C ARG A 46 -17.32 -19.58 29.19
N THR A 47 -16.54 -20.57 28.78
CA THR A 47 -16.92 -21.56 27.76
C THR A 47 -17.88 -22.59 28.35
N SER A 48 -19.06 -22.75 27.75
CA SER A 48 -19.97 -23.87 28.06
C SER A 48 -19.89 -24.93 26.96
N ARG A 49 -19.19 -26.03 27.25
CA ARG A 49 -19.37 -27.33 26.60
C ARG A 49 -20.56 -28.07 27.21
N ARG A 50 -21.47 -28.55 26.37
CA ARG A 50 -22.32 -29.76 26.52
C ARG A 50 -23.28 -29.77 25.32
N SER A 51 -23.71 -30.88 24.73
CA SER A 51 -23.33 -32.28 24.71
C SER A 51 -24.30 -32.92 23.72
N SER A 52 -23.78 -33.82 22.90
CA SER A 52 -24.54 -34.70 22.00
C SER A 52 -25.62 -35.53 22.71
N SER A 53 -26.78 -35.68 22.07
CA SER A 53 -27.64 -36.86 22.26
C SER A 53 -28.32 -37.25 20.95
N ARG A 54 -28.09 -38.51 20.57
CA ARG A 54 -28.72 -39.23 19.47
C ARG A 54 -30.18 -39.57 19.79
N GLY A 55 -31.04 -39.62 18.77
CA GLY A 55 -32.35 -40.26 18.82
C GLY A 55 -32.84 -40.61 17.41
N ARG A 56 -32.93 -41.91 17.11
CA ARG A 56 -33.37 -42.49 15.83
C ARG A 56 -34.90 -42.44 15.70
N SER A 57 -35.40 -42.34 14.46
CA SER A 57 -36.27 -43.30 13.72
C SER A 57 -37.52 -42.53 13.25
N ARG A 58 -38.24 -42.81 12.14
CA ARG A 58 -38.41 -44.00 11.28
C ARG A 58 -39.20 -43.55 10.03
N THR A 59 -38.88 -44.11 8.86
CA THR A 59 -39.75 -44.50 7.72
C THR A 59 -41.00 -43.71 7.30
N SER A 60 -41.11 -43.34 6.01
CA SER A 60 -42.03 -44.01 5.07
C SER A 60 -41.92 -43.46 3.64
N SER A 61 -41.80 -44.38 2.70
CA SER A 61 -41.96 -44.24 1.25
C SER A 61 -43.43 -44.12 0.82
N SER A 62 -43.73 -43.36 -0.23
CA SER A 62 -44.75 -43.74 -1.21
C SER A 62 -44.61 -42.96 -2.51
N SER A 63 -44.29 -43.71 -3.56
CA SER A 63 -44.49 -43.43 -4.97
C SER A 63 -45.97 -43.45 -5.35
N SER A 64 -46.39 -42.59 -6.29
CA SER A 64 -47.53 -42.90 -7.16
C SER A 64 -47.45 -42.15 -8.49
N SER A 65 -47.52 -42.96 -9.53
CA SER A 65 -47.46 -42.69 -10.96
C SER A 65 -48.77 -42.09 -11.51
N GLY A 66 -48.69 -41.40 -12.64
CA GLY A 66 -49.86 -40.95 -13.42
C GLY A 66 -49.50 -40.64 -14.88
N ASN A 67 -49.66 -41.64 -15.74
CA ASN A 67 -49.55 -41.68 -17.21
C ASN A 67 -50.54 -40.68 -17.86
N ARG A 68 -50.33 -40.03 -19.01
CA ARG A 68 -50.54 -40.52 -20.42
C ARG A 68 -50.62 -39.21 -21.28
N LEU A 69 -50.05 -39.03 -22.47
CA LEU A 69 -50.42 -39.59 -23.78
C LEU A 69 -49.39 -39.15 -24.84
N ARG A 70 -49.12 -40.07 -25.78
CA ARG A 70 -48.35 -39.88 -27.02
C ARG A 70 -49.21 -39.21 -28.09
N THR A 71 -48.60 -38.39 -28.92
CA THR A 71 -48.90 -38.29 -30.36
C THR A 71 -47.60 -38.25 -31.15
N GLU A 72 -47.56 -39.07 -32.20
CA GLU A 72 -46.45 -39.23 -33.12
C GLU A 72 -46.45 -38.12 -34.18
N GLY A 73 -45.26 -37.71 -34.62
CA GLY A 73 -45.09 -36.73 -35.70
C GLY A 73 -43.63 -36.71 -36.17
N ALA A 74 -43.37 -37.45 -37.23
CA ALA A 74 -42.07 -37.55 -37.89
C ALA A 74 -41.60 -36.22 -38.49
N ALA A 75 -40.36 -35.80 -38.24
CA ALA A 75 -39.64 -34.88 -39.12
C ALA A 75 -38.11 -34.95 -38.92
N ARG A 76 -37.48 -35.59 -39.90
CA ARG A 76 -36.25 -35.20 -40.63
C ARG A 76 -35.13 -34.49 -39.85
N GLY A 77 -33.97 -35.14 -39.91
CA GLY A 77 -32.71 -34.66 -39.37
C GLY A 77 -32.33 -33.24 -39.80
N ALA A 78 -32.00 -32.44 -38.80
CA ALA A 78 -31.10 -31.31 -38.94
C ALA A 78 -29.95 -31.55 -37.97
N ARG A 79 -28.78 -31.93 -38.50
CA ARG A 79 -27.51 -31.89 -37.77
C ARG A 79 -27.36 -30.45 -37.25
N ARG A 80 -27.59 -30.22 -35.96
CA ARG A 80 -27.22 -28.98 -35.29
C ARG A 80 -25.72 -28.82 -35.48
N ARG A 81 -25.32 -27.99 -36.45
CA ARG A 81 -23.97 -27.44 -36.52
C ARG A 81 -23.72 -26.78 -35.18
N ARG A 82 -22.94 -27.43 -34.31
CA ARG A 82 -22.36 -26.81 -33.14
C ARG A 82 -21.65 -25.57 -33.64
N ARG A 83 -22.19 -24.39 -33.32
CA ARG A 83 -21.44 -23.13 -33.48
C ARG A 83 -20.09 -23.36 -32.80
N PRO A 84 -18.96 -23.02 -33.45
CA PRO A 84 -17.68 -23.12 -32.78
C PRO A 84 -17.82 -22.28 -31.51
N ARG A 85 -17.54 -22.88 -30.35
CA ARG A 85 -17.26 -22.12 -29.14
C ARG A 85 -16.19 -21.13 -29.57
N ARG A 86 -16.55 -19.84 -29.69
CA ARG A 86 -15.55 -18.78 -29.63
C ARG A 86 -14.78 -19.10 -28.36
N ARG A 87 -13.51 -19.50 -28.52
CA ARG A 87 -12.55 -19.44 -27.42
C ARG A 87 -12.64 -17.98 -26.95
N GLY A 88 -13.28 -17.78 -25.80
CA GLY A 88 -13.46 -16.45 -25.24
C GLY A 88 -12.09 -15.79 -25.18
N GLY A 89 -12.01 -14.60 -25.79
CA GLY A 89 -10.87 -13.73 -25.60
C GLY A 89 -10.61 -13.55 -24.11
N HIS A 90 -9.34 -13.37 -23.77
CA HIS A 90 -8.87 -13.15 -22.41
C HIS A 90 -9.80 -12.16 -21.69
N ALA A 91 -10.28 -12.56 -20.51
CA ALA A 91 -11.13 -11.72 -19.69
C ALA A 91 -10.45 -10.37 -19.51
N VAL A 92 -11.10 -9.32 -20.00
CA VAL A 92 -10.69 -7.94 -19.87
C VAL A 92 -11.09 -7.54 -18.45
N ASN A 93 -10.09 -7.31 -17.59
CA ASN A 93 -10.16 -6.83 -16.20
C ASN A 93 -10.63 -7.86 -15.16
N ASP A 94 -9.68 -8.37 -14.35
CA ASP A 94 -9.93 -9.22 -13.17
C ASP A 94 -10.52 -8.47 -11.95
N PHE A 95 -11.09 -7.27 -12.15
CA PHE A 95 -11.66 -6.44 -11.08
C PHE A 95 -13.18 -6.59 -11.02
N THR A 96 -13.69 -7.04 -9.87
CA THR A 96 -15.11 -7.01 -9.52
C THR A 96 -15.28 -6.22 -8.23
N PRO A 97 -16.07 -5.14 -8.20
CA PRO A 97 -16.12 -4.24 -7.05
C PRO A 97 -16.75 -4.88 -5.81
N SER A 98 -16.18 -4.58 -4.64
CA SER A 98 -16.64 -5.12 -3.34
C SER A 98 -17.47 -4.13 -2.51
N GLY A 99 -17.66 -2.89 -2.98
CA GLY A 99 -18.28 -1.80 -2.21
C GLY A 99 -17.38 -1.19 -1.14
N HIS A 100 -16.10 -1.56 -1.08
CA HIS A 100 -15.12 -0.98 -0.15
C HIS A 100 -14.26 0.06 -0.86
N VAL A 101 -14.06 1.20 -0.20
CA VAL A 101 -13.05 2.19 -0.57
C VAL A 101 -12.12 2.42 0.61
N THR A 102 -10.82 2.37 0.38
CA THR A 102 -9.81 2.77 1.37
C THR A 102 -9.23 4.12 1.02
N LEU A 103 -8.83 4.92 2.01
CA LEU A 103 -8.24 6.24 1.81
C LEU A 103 -6.83 6.33 2.39
N THR A 104 -5.88 6.81 1.58
CA THR A 104 -4.53 7.19 2.02
C THR A 104 -4.22 8.62 1.55
N SER A 105 -3.76 9.51 2.43
CA SER A 105 -3.39 10.88 2.03
C SER A 105 -2.35 11.51 2.95
N ASP A 106 -1.89 12.71 2.61
CA ASP A 106 -1.09 13.61 3.44
C ASP A 106 -1.89 14.81 4.00
N PHE A 107 -3.23 14.77 3.90
CA PHE A 107 -4.13 15.85 4.36
C PHE A 107 -4.30 15.99 5.87
N HIS A 108 -3.75 15.06 6.65
CA HIS A 108 -4.00 14.94 8.09
C HIS A 108 -5.50 14.87 8.41
N THR A 109 -5.87 14.98 9.69
CA THR A 109 -7.26 14.88 10.15
C THR A 109 -7.79 16.15 10.82
N ALA A 110 -6.95 17.19 10.89
CA ALA A 110 -7.33 18.47 11.49
C ALA A 110 -8.25 19.30 10.59
N ASP A 111 -8.18 19.09 9.26
CA ASP A 111 -8.92 19.85 8.26
C ASP A 111 -10.08 19.06 7.63
N GLY A 112 -10.98 19.78 6.96
CA GLY A 112 -12.16 19.21 6.32
C GLY A 112 -11.92 18.40 5.04
N TYR A 113 -10.67 18.25 4.57
CA TYR A 113 -10.34 17.64 3.27
C TYR A 113 -10.81 16.18 3.17
N VAL A 114 -10.43 15.34 4.14
CA VAL A 114 -10.84 13.92 4.18
C VAL A 114 -12.36 13.79 4.27
N GLY A 115 -12.99 14.60 5.12
CA GLY A 115 -14.45 14.63 5.27
C GLY A 115 -15.17 14.99 3.97
N ALA A 116 -14.66 15.98 3.22
CA ALA A 116 -15.21 16.37 1.93
C ALA A 116 -15.11 15.24 0.89
N MET A 117 -13.97 14.54 0.81
CA MET A 117 -13.82 13.37 -0.07
C MET A 117 -14.84 12.29 0.26
N LYS A 118 -14.98 11.93 1.55
CA LYS A 118 -15.97 10.93 1.99
C LYS A 118 -17.39 11.38 1.67
N GLY A 119 -17.72 12.64 1.89
CA GLY A 119 -19.02 13.22 1.56
C GLY A 119 -19.36 13.12 0.06
N VAL A 120 -18.40 13.39 -0.82
CA VAL A 120 -18.57 13.21 -2.27
C VAL A 120 -18.80 11.74 -2.62
N MET A 121 -18.01 10.82 -2.05
CA MET A 121 -18.19 9.38 -2.29
C MET A 121 -19.58 8.89 -1.87
N LEU A 122 -20.07 9.31 -0.70
CA LEU A 122 -21.39 8.93 -0.21
C LEU A 122 -22.54 9.56 -1.01
N ARG A 123 -22.33 10.72 -1.66
CA ARG A 123 -23.29 11.28 -2.61
C ARG A 123 -23.39 10.46 -3.90
N VAL A 124 -22.27 9.89 -4.36
CA VAL A 124 -22.23 9.01 -5.53
C VAL A 124 -22.87 7.66 -5.20
N ALA A 125 -22.51 7.06 -4.07
CA ALA A 125 -23.04 5.77 -3.64
C ALA A 125 -23.13 5.68 -2.09
N PRO A 126 -24.33 5.83 -1.51
CA PRO A 126 -24.52 5.83 -0.05
C PRO A 126 -24.17 4.52 0.67
N ALA A 127 -24.16 3.39 -0.05
CA ALA A 127 -23.91 2.06 0.52
C ALA A 127 -22.41 1.70 0.65
N LEU A 128 -21.50 2.60 0.27
CA LEU A 128 -20.07 2.35 0.32
C LEU A 128 -19.56 2.19 1.75
N ARG A 129 -18.59 1.29 1.93
CA ARG A 129 -17.83 1.14 3.17
C ARG A 129 -16.48 1.84 3.01
N LEU A 130 -16.33 2.97 3.69
CA LEU A 130 -15.14 3.81 3.62
C LEU A 130 -14.20 3.50 4.79
N HIS A 131 -12.92 3.26 4.50
CA HIS A 131 -11.91 2.88 5.49
C HIS A 131 -10.70 3.80 5.36
N ASP A 132 -10.21 4.36 6.46
CA ASP A 132 -8.96 5.12 6.43
C ASP A 132 -7.78 4.16 6.62
N ILE A 133 -6.77 4.26 5.75
CA ILE A 133 -5.48 3.61 5.96
C ILE A 133 -4.56 4.56 6.74
N ALA A 134 -4.34 5.77 6.21
CA ALA A 134 -3.51 6.79 6.83
C ALA A 134 -3.80 8.17 6.22
N HIS A 135 -3.75 9.21 7.03
CA HIS A 135 -3.87 10.61 6.54
C HIS A 135 -2.71 11.49 6.97
N ASP A 136 -1.89 10.99 7.89
CA ASP A 136 -0.70 11.59 8.50
C ASP A 136 0.59 11.18 7.76
N VAL A 137 0.48 10.76 6.50
CA VAL A 137 1.65 10.61 5.63
C VAL A 137 2.37 11.97 5.57
N PRO A 138 3.71 12.03 5.68
CA PRO A 138 4.44 13.28 5.57
C PRO A 138 4.07 14.04 4.29
N ALA A 139 3.82 15.34 4.43
CA ALA A 139 3.38 16.20 3.34
C ALA A 139 4.28 16.02 2.11
N GLN A 140 3.64 15.72 0.97
CA GLN A 140 4.27 15.57 -0.35
C GLN A 140 5.27 14.39 -0.48
N ASP A 141 5.45 13.54 0.53
CA ASP A 141 6.32 12.35 0.42
C ASP A 141 5.58 11.19 -0.28
N VAL A 142 5.55 11.27 -1.61
CA VAL A 142 4.89 10.28 -2.49
C VAL A 142 5.38 8.86 -2.21
N ALA A 143 6.66 8.69 -1.89
CA ALA A 143 7.24 7.37 -1.72
C ALA A 143 6.99 6.79 -0.32
N HIS A 144 6.92 7.63 0.72
CA HIS A 144 6.37 7.19 2.01
C HIS A 144 4.91 6.75 1.83
N GLY A 145 4.10 7.56 1.14
CA GLY A 145 2.70 7.23 0.82
C GLY A 145 2.55 5.92 0.04
N ALA A 146 3.41 5.67 -0.96
CA ALA A 146 3.41 4.45 -1.77
C ALA A 146 3.69 3.22 -0.90
N GLY A 147 4.70 3.32 -0.04
CA GLY A 147 5.02 2.28 0.94
C GLY A 147 3.87 2.05 1.91
N THR A 148 3.27 3.10 2.49
CA THR A 148 2.18 2.99 3.46
C THR A 148 0.93 2.36 2.86
N LEU A 149 0.61 2.68 1.60
CA LEU A 149 -0.49 2.02 0.91
C LEU A 149 -0.18 0.52 0.67
N ALA A 150 1.05 0.19 0.26
CA ALA A 150 1.46 -1.17 -0.07
C ALA A 150 1.45 -2.13 1.14
N THR A 151 1.64 -1.63 2.37
CA THR A 151 1.61 -2.45 3.58
C THR A 151 0.19 -2.89 3.95
N ALA A 152 -0.80 -2.05 3.65
CA ALA A 152 -2.19 -2.25 4.05
C ALA A 152 -3.04 -2.91 2.95
N CYS A 153 -2.86 -2.52 1.68
CA CYS A 153 -3.82 -2.84 0.62
C CYS A 153 -4.11 -4.35 0.45
N ARG A 154 -3.07 -5.19 0.59
CA ARG A 154 -3.14 -6.64 0.43
C ARG A 154 -4.01 -7.37 1.46
N TRP A 155 -4.37 -6.70 2.55
CA TRP A 155 -5.20 -7.25 3.62
C TRP A 155 -6.69 -6.95 3.44
N PHE A 156 -7.03 -6.07 2.51
CA PHE A 156 -8.42 -5.78 2.17
C PHE A 156 -9.00 -6.85 1.23
N PRO A 157 -10.33 -7.06 1.22
CA PRO A 157 -10.96 -7.99 0.29
C PRO A 157 -10.64 -7.64 -1.16
N VAL A 158 -10.50 -8.66 -2.02
CA VAL A 158 -10.48 -8.48 -3.48
C VAL A 158 -11.70 -7.67 -3.92
N GLY A 159 -11.52 -6.81 -4.92
CA GLY A 159 -12.55 -5.86 -5.38
C GLY A 159 -12.57 -4.53 -4.64
N THR A 160 -11.71 -4.34 -3.64
CA THR A 160 -11.57 -3.06 -2.94
C THR A 160 -10.95 -2.02 -3.87
N VAL A 161 -11.46 -0.79 -3.79
CA VAL A 161 -10.87 0.38 -4.44
C VAL A 161 -9.99 1.12 -3.43
N HIS A 162 -8.73 1.34 -3.77
CA HIS A 162 -7.77 2.07 -2.95
C HIS A 162 -7.59 3.48 -3.51
N LEU A 163 -8.11 4.47 -2.80
CA LEU A 163 -7.96 5.88 -3.14
C LEU A 163 -6.76 6.45 -2.38
N ALA A 164 -5.72 6.87 -3.11
CA ALA A 164 -4.52 7.46 -2.52
C ALA A 164 -4.21 8.83 -3.11
N VAL A 165 -3.99 9.83 -2.25
CA VAL A 165 -3.78 11.23 -2.63
C VAL A 165 -2.61 11.80 -1.84
N ILE A 166 -1.41 11.67 -2.40
CA ILE A 166 -0.21 12.44 -2.03
C ILE A 166 0.27 13.06 -3.33
N ASP A 167 -0.06 14.33 -3.53
CA ASP A 167 -0.06 14.95 -4.86
C ASP A 167 0.55 16.36 -4.89
N PRO A 168 1.89 16.47 -4.80
CA PRO A 168 2.56 17.77 -4.97
C PRO A 168 2.36 18.38 -6.36
N GLY A 169 1.90 17.58 -7.34
CA GLY A 169 1.66 18.02 -8.72
C GLY A 169 0.19 18.35 -9.01
N VAL A 170 -0.67 18.54 -8.01
CA VAL A 170 -2.08 18.89 -8.23
C VAL A 170 -2.21 20.15 -9.10
N GLY A 171 -3.20 20.18 -10.00
CA GLY A 171 -3.41 21.30 -10.92
C GLY A 171 -2.39 21.43 -12.06
N THR A 172 -1.44 20.50 -12.19
CA THR A 172 -0.45 20.47 -13.29
C THR A 172 -0.85 19.48 -14.40
N ALA A 173 0.08 19.18 -15.32
CA ALA A 173 -0.11 18.23 -16.41
C ALA A 173 -0.13 16.74 -15.98
N ARG A 174 0.15 16.41 -14.71
CA ARG A 174 0.15 15.03 -14.21
C ARG A 174 -1.24 14.39 -14.36
N ALA A 175 -1.30 13.15 -14.85
CA ALA A 175 -2.57 12.48 -15.09
C ALA A 175 -3.27 12.09 -13.77
N ALA A 176 -4.59 12.02 -13.79
CA ALA A 176 -5.36 11.22 -12.85
C ALA A 176 -5.48 9.82 -13.44
N ILE A 177 -5.25 8.76 -12.65
CA ILE A 177 -5.22 7.39 -13.17
C ILE A 177 -6.00 6.41 -12.29
N VAL A 178 -6.45 5.34 -12.94
CA VAL A 178 -6.91 4.10 -12.32
C VAL A 178 -5.95 3.01 -12.71
N VAL A 179 -5.45 2.24 -11.74
CA VAL A 179 -4.64 1.03 -11.96
C VAL A 179 -5.43 -0.17 -11.43
N VAL A 180 -5.53 -1.24 -12.20
CA VAL A 180 -6.11 -2.52 -11.77
C VAL A 180 -5.00 -3.56 -11.66
N ALA A 181 -4.95 -4.22 -10.50
CA ALA A 181 -3.92 -5.20 -10.18
C ALA A 181 -4.36 -6.11 -9.03
N GLY A 182 -4.05 -7.41 -9.10
CA GLY A 182 -4.38 -8.38 -8.05
C GLY A 182 -5.88 -8.47 -7.69
N GLY A 183 -6.77 -8.08 -8.62
CA GLY A 183 -8.22 -7.98 -8.38
C GLY A 183 -8.66 -6.75 -7.58
N HIS A 184 -7.76 -5.79 -7.34
CA HIS A 184 -8.05 -4.48 -6.75
C HIS A 184 -8.01 -3.37 -7.80
N ALA A 185 -8.58 -2.21 -7.48
CA ALA A 185 -8.39 -0.99 -8.24
C ALA A 185 -7.73 0.08 -7.36
N PHE A 186 -6.85 0.90 -7.94
CA PHE A 186 -6.11 1.96 -7.28
C PHE A 186 -6.38 3.27 -8.02
N VAL A 187 -6.77 4.32 -7.30
CA VAL A 187 -7.17 5.61 -7.87
C VAL A 187 -6.32 6.71 -7.25
N GLY A 188 -5.72 7.56 -8.08
CA GLY A 188 -4.85 8.63 -7.59
C GLY A 188 -4.05 9.34 -8.69
N PRO A 189 -3.06 10.17 -8.30
CA PRO A 189 -2.18 10.86 -9.22
C PRO A 189 -1.20 9.90 -9.91
N ASP A 190 -0.88 10.17 -11.17
CA ASP A 190 0.20 9.50 -11.90
C ASP A 190 1.56 10.09 -11.55
N ASN A 191 2.05 9.77 -10.37
CA ASN A 191 3.33 10.24 -9.82
C ASN A 191 4.15 9.10 -9.18
N GLY A 192 3.77 7.85 -9.46
CA GLY A 192 4.37 6.64 -8.87
C GLY A 192 3.75 6.17 -7.55
N LEU A 193 2.83 6.92 -6.95
CA LEU A 193 2.18 6.57 -5.67
C LEU A 193 1.54 5.18 -5.64
N LEU A 194 0.90 4.77 -6.75
CA LEU A 194 0.01 3.61 -6.77
C LEU A 194 0.72 2.28 -7.05
N LEU A 195 1.92 2.31 -7.65
CA LEU A 195 2.51 1.12 -8.26
C LEU A 195 2.98 0.09 -7.23
N ASP A 196 3.64 0.50 -6.15
CA ASP A 196 4.12 -0.44 -5.12
C ASP A 196 2.97 -1.24 -4.50
N ALA A 197 1.83 -0.59 -4.29
CA ALA A 197 0.62 -1.24 -3.78
C ALA A 197 -0.01 -2.18 -4.82
N ALA A 198 -0.06 -1.78 -6.09
CA ALA A 198 -0.55 -2.61 -7.18
C ALA A 198 0.30 -3.90 -7.36
N VAL A 199 1.63 -3.76 -7.25
CA VAL A 199 2.55 -4.90 -7.25
C VAL A 199 2.34 -5.78 -6.01
N ALA A 200 2.18 -5.18 -4.82
CA ALA A 200 1.94 -5.91 -3.58
C ALA A 200 0.64 -6.74 -3.62
N ALA A 201 -0.45 -6.15 -4.13
CA ALA A 201 -1.72 -6.85 -4.33
C ALA A 201 -1.59 -8.02 -5.32
N THR A 202 -0.85 -7.83 -6.42
CA THR A 202 -0.64 -8.89 -7.42
C THR A 202 0.13 -10.07 -6.85
N ARG A 203 1.19 -9.82 -6.06
CA ARG A 203 1.94 -10.86 -5.37
C ARG A 203 1.10 -11.63 -4.35
N ALA A 204 0.22 -10.92 -3.63
CA ALA A 204 -0.70 -11.55 -2.68
C ALA A 204 -1.72 -12.46 -3.39
N ALA A 205 -2.20 -12.06 -4.58
CA ALA A 205 -3.14 -12.87 -5.38
C ALA A 205 -2.48 -14.09 -6.05
N HIS A 206 -1.17 -14.06 -6.31
CA HIS A 206 -0.43 -15.12 -7.00
C HIS A 206 0.82 -15.54 -6.22
N PRO A 207 0.67 -16.24 -5.08
CA PRO A 207 1.80 -16.66 -4.26
C PRO A 207 2.71 -17.69 -4.93
N GLU A 208 2.21 -18.41 -5.95
CA GLU A 208 2.90 -19.56 -6.57
C GLU A 208 3.83 -19.20 -7.75
N GLY A 209 4.07 -17.92 -8.04
CA GLY A 209 5.09 -17.55 -9.03
C GLY A 209 5.33 -16.06 -9.20
N LEU A 210 6.61 -15.68 -9.29
CA LEU A 210 7.04 -14.37 -9.80
C LEU A 210 6.68 -14.26 -11.30
N ARG A 211 5.41 -14.05 -11.61
CA ARG A 211 5.06 -13.44 -12.89
C ARG A 211 5.19 -11.94 -12.72
N ASP A 212 5.71 -11.28 -13.74
CA ASP A 212 5.64 -9.83 -13.80
C ASP A 212 4.19 -9.41 -13.60
N PRO A 213 3.92 -8.45 -12.70
CA PRO A 213 2.57 -8.07 -12.38
C PRO A 213 1.91 -7.53 -13.65
N VAL A 214 0.80 -8.16 -14.06
CA VAL A 214 -0.01 -7.65 -15.16
C VAL A 214 -0.81 -6.48 -14.60
N LEU A 215 -0.33 -5.28 -14.89
CA LEU A 215 -0.97 -4.03 -14.50
C LEU A 215 -1.74 -3.49 -15.70
N GLN A 216 -3.00 -3.10 -15.48
CA GLN A 216 -3.78 -2.36 -16.46
C GLN A 216 -4.06 -0.98 -15.89
N ALA A 217 -3.91 0.06 -16.70
CA ALA A 217 -4.15 1.41 -16.25
C ALA A 217 -4.81 2.29 -17.30
N TRP A 218 -5.62 3.24 -16.81
CA TRP A 218 -6.36 4.20 -17.62
C TRP A 218 -6.22 5.59 -17.03
N ARG A 219 -6.11 6.59 -17.91
CA ARG A 219 -6.24 7.99 -17.52
C ARG A 219 -7.71 8.27 -17.25
N VAL A 220 -8.00 8.86 -16.09
CA VAL A 220 -9.31 9.43 -15.79
C VAL A 220 -9.47 10.69 -16.64
N ALA A 221 -10.33 10.61 -17.65
CA ALA A 221 -10.58 11.69 -18.59
C ALA A 221 -12.02 12.20 -18.49
N ASP A 222 -12.99 11.29 -18.48
CA ASP A 222 -14.40 11.64 -18.41
C ASP A 222 -15.23 10.45 -17.91
N HIS A 223 -16.12 10.68 -16.94
CA HIS A 223 -17.20 9.77 -16.58
C HIS A 223 -18.33 10.51 -15.85
N PRO A 224 -19.58 9.99 -15.84
CA PRO A 224 -20.77 10.75 -15.40
C PRO A 224 -20.82 11.18 -13.93
N HIS A 225 -19.85 10.74 -13.11
CA HIS A 225 -19.84 11.00 -11.66
C HIS A 225 -18.77 12.01 -11.24
N LEU A 226 -17.91 12.48 -12.16
CA LEU A 226 -16.99 13.57 -11.88
C LEU A 226 -17.75 14.82 -11.44
N LEU A 227 -17.17 15.61 -10.54
CA LEU A 227 -17.77 16.88 -10.16
C LEU A 227 -17.64 17.89 -11.32
N PRO A 228 -18.69 18.69 -11.58
CA PRO A 228 -18.60 19.74 -12.58
C PRO A 228 -17.58 20.79 -12.14
N ASN A 229 -16.74 21.25 -13.07
CA ASN A 229 -15.72 22.28 -12.85
C ASN A 229 -14.75 21.92 -11.70
N PRO A 230 -13.88 20.90 -11.86
CA PRO A 230 -12.93 20.52 -10.82
C PRO A 230 -12.03 21.69 -10.44
N SER A 231 -11.78 21.84 -9.14
CA SER A 231 -10.84 22.87 -8.64
C SER A 231 -9.41 22.50 -9.02
N SER A 232 -8.58 23.53 -9.24
CA SER A 232 -7.17 23.35 -9.57
C SER A 232 -6.33 22.81 -8.40
N THR A 233 -6.83 22.87 -7.17
CA THR A 233 -6.06 22.53 -5.96
C THR A 233 -6.60 21.34 -5.19
N PHE A 234 -7.75 20.76 -5.58
CA PHE A 234 -8.36 19.65 -4.83
C PHE A 234 -8.94 18.52 -5.69
N HIS A 235 -8.12 17.98 -6.58
CA HIS A 235 -8.45 16.79 -7.36
C HIS A 235 -8.79 15.55 -6.49
N GLY A 236 -8.33 15.50 -5.23
CA GLY A 236 -8.77 14.52 -4.23
C GLY A 236 -10.30 14.43 -4.11
N ARG A 237 -10.95 15.59 -3.96
CA ARG A 237 -12.41 15.71 -3.88
C ARG A 237 -13.08 15.64 -5.24
N ASP A 238 -12.51 16.32 -6.23
CA ASP A 238 -13.23 16.62 -7.48
C ASP A 238 -13.11 15.53 -8.55
N VAL A 239 -12.02 14.76 -8.52
CA VAL A 239 -11.70 13.75 -9.53
C VAL A 239 -11.58 12.37 -8.89
N PHE A 240 -10.71 12.22 -7.89
CA PHE A 240 -10.35 10.91 -7.38
C PHE A 240 -11.46 10.27 -6.53
N ALA A 241 -12.04 11.02 -5.58
CA ALA A 241 -13.16 10.55 -4.76
C ALA A 241 -14.36 10.07 -5.60
N PRO A 242 -14.92 10.85 -6.55
CA PRO A 242 -16.04 10.38 -7.36
C PRO A 242 -15.68 9.18 -8.25
N THR A 243 -14.46 9.14 -8.80
CA THR A 243 -13.97 7.99 -9.57
C THR A 243 -13.94 6.73 -8.70
N ALA A 244 -13.35 6.83 -7.50
CA ALA A 244 -13.24 5.69 -6.58
C ALA A 244 -14.61 5.17 -6.14
N ALA A 245 -15.55 6.07 -5.85
CA ALA A 245 -16.91 5.71 -5.49
C ALA A 245 -17.65 5.01 -6.64
N ALA A 246 -17.56 5.55 -7.86
CA ALA A 246 -18.21 4.99 -9.02
C ALA A 246 -17.68 3.57 -9.35
N LEU A 247 -16.36 3.37 -9.26
CA LEU A 247 -15.74 2.06 -9.43
C LEU A 247 -16.19 1.08 -8.34
N ALA A 248 -16.11 1.48 -7.07
CA ALA A 248 -16.44 0.62 -5.93
C ALA A 248 -17.92 0.23 -5.86
N ALA A 249 -18.81 1.05 -6.43
CA ALA A 249 -20.24 0.76 -6.56
C ALA A 249 -20.59 -0.01 -7.85
N GLY A 250 -19.63 -0.23 -8.75
CA GLY A 250 -19.88 -0.87 -10.05
C GLY A 250 -20.69 -0.01 -11.03
N LEU A 251 -20.69 1.31 -10.84
CA LEU A 251 -21.37 2.27 -11.71
C LEU A 251 -20.58 2.53 -13.00
N VAL A 252 -19.26 2.37 -12.94
CA VAL A 252 -18.35 2.46 -14.10
C VAL A 252 -17.35 1.31 -14.07
N THR A 253 -16.95 0.83 -15.25
CA THR A 253 -15.83 -0.12 -15.37
C THR A 253 -14.50 0.63 -15.46
N PRO A 254 -13.37 0.02 -15.10
CA PRO A 254 -12.06 0.68 -15.18
C PRO A 254 -11.72 1.23 -16.56
N ASP A 255 -12.10 0.54 -17.63
CA ASP A 255 -11.86 0.98 -19.02
C ASP A 255 -12.80 2.09 -19.49
N ALA A 256 -13.90 2.34 -18.78
CA ALA A 256 -14.85 3.39 -19.09
C ALA A 256 -14.45 4.77 -18.51
N VAL A 257 -13.41 4.85 -17.66
CA VAL A 257 -12.97 6.13 -17.06
C VAL A 257 -12.14 6.99 -18.02
N GLY A 258 -11.61 6.39 -19.09
CA GLY A 258 -10.84 7.07 -20.11
C GLY A 258 -9.80 6.17 -20.80
N PRO A 259 -8.87 6.74 -21.59
CA PRO A 259 -7.97 5.97 -22.43
C PRO A 259 -6.88 5.22 -21.63
N PRO A 260 -6.36 4.09 -22.14
CA PRO A 260 -5.24 3.39 -21.53
C PRO A 260 -3.99 4.28 -21.38
N ILE A 261 -3.20 4.04 -20.33
CA ILE A 261 -1.96 4.76 -20.06
C ILE A 261 -0.90 3.82 -19.45
N THR A 262 0.37 4.14 -19.64
CA THR A 262 1.48 3.52 -18.89
C THR A 262 1.80 4.39 -17.68
N PRO A 263 1.58 3.93 -16.44
CA PRO A 263 1.85 4.73 -15.26
C PRO A 263 3.33 5.03 -15.06
N ILE A 264 3.63 6.17 -14.45
CA ILE A 264 4.96 6.55 -14.02
C ILE A 264 5.34 5.74 -12.77
N ALA A 265 6.57 5.26 -12.71
CA ALA A 265 7.14 4.60 -11.55
C ALA A 265 8.02 5.55 -10.73
N LEU A 266 8.06 5.34 -9.41
CA LEU A 266 9.04 5.99 -8.54
C LEU A 266 10.47 5.56 -8.93
N PRO A 267 11.47 6.41 -8.70
CA PRO A 267 12.86 6.02 -8.84
C PRO A 267 13.16 4.75 -8.03
N SER A 268 13.75 3.75 -8.68
CA SER A 268 14.04 2.48 -8.03
C SER A 268 15.18 2.62 -7.03
N THR A 269 14.99 2.05 -5.83
CA THR A 269 16.10 1.86 -4.90
C THR A 269 16.94 0.68 -5.40
N PRO A 270 18.29 0.80 -5.50
CA PRO A 270 19.14 -0.30 -5.94
C PRO A 270 18.85 -1.58 -5.17
N ALA A 271 18.64 -2.69 -5.88
CA ALA A 271 18.34 -3.97 -5.25
C ALA A 271 19.46 -4.37 -4.27
N PRO A 272 19.11 -5.00 -3.13
CA PRO A 272 20.11 -5.58 -2.25
C PRO A 272 21.02 -6.53 -3.01
N ALA A 273 22.33 -6.30 -2.95
CA ALA A 273 23.32 -7.05 -3.72
C ALA A 273 24.53 -7.40 -2.84
N PRO A 274 25.14 -8.58 -3.03
CA PRO A 274 26.39 -8.92 -2.36
C PRO A 274 27.52 -7.98 -2.81
N ILE A 275 28.22 -7.36 -1.86
CA ILE A 275 29.37 -6.49 -2.10
C ILE A 275 30.45 -6.89 -1.09
N GLY A 276 31.59 -7.39 -1.57
CA GLY A 276 32.75 -7.68 -0.72
C GLY A 276 32.50 -8.67 0.42
N GLY A 277 31.60 -9.65 0.22
CA GLY A 277 31.24 -10.63 1.27
C GLY A 277 30.14 -10.19 2.23
N HIS A 278 29.57 -9.00 2.03
CA HIS A 278 28.43 -8.45 2.77
C HIS A 278 27.21 -8.31 1.85
N LEU A 279 26.01 -8.16 2.40
CA LEU A 279 24.81 -7.81 1.65
C LEU A 279 24.41 -6.36 1.94
N GLY A 280 24.47 -5.50 0.93
CA GLY A 280 24.09 -4.09 1.08
C GLY A 280 22.57 -3.92 1.09
N ALA A 281 22.06 -3.10 2.01
CA ALA A 281 20.66 -2.69 2.07
C ALA A 281 20.57 -1.16 2.21
N THR A 282 19.44 -0.58 1.80
CA THR A 282 19.16 0.86 1.89
C THR A 282 17.91 1.07 2.72
N ILE A 283 17.92 2.03 3.63
CA ILE A 283 16.74 2.45 4.38
C ILE A 283 15.78 3.14 3.41
N VAL A 284 14.57 2.60 3.28
CA VAL A 284 13.54 3.11 2.37
C VAL A 284 12.48 3.94 3.06
N ARG A 285 12.27 3.73 4.37
CA ARG A 285 11.27 4.46 5.15
C ARG A 285 11.62 4.43 6.64
N GLU A 286 11.21 5.47 7.35
CA GLU A 286 11.08 5.49 8.81
C GLU A 286 9.58 5.38 9.14
N ASP A 287 9.19 4.41 9.98
CA ASP A 287 7.80 4.24 10.40
C ASP A 287 7.42 5.23 11.52
N ALA A 288 6.16 5.20 11.96
CA ALA A 288 5.67 6.09 13.01
C ALA A 288 6.30 5.84 14.40
N PHE A 289 6.90 4.67 14.63
CA PHE A 289 7.63 4.35 15.86
C PHE A 289 9.10 4.80 15.79
N GLY A 290 9.56 5.23 14.61
CA GLY A 290 10.95 5.57 14.34
C GLY A 290 11.81 4.37 13.96
N ASN A 291 11.22 3.22 13.62
CA ASN A 291 11.95 2.09 13.04
C ASN A 291 12.35 2.40 11.60
N LEU A 292 13.56 1.98 11.22
CA LEU A 292 14.14 2.23 9.91
C LEU A 292 14.00 0.97 9.04
N VAL A 293 13.00 0.96 8.17
CA VAL A 293 12.70 -0.15 7.26
C VAL A 293 13.65 -0.12 6.07
N THR A 294 14.27 -1.26 5.76
CA THR A 294 15.20 -1.39 4.63
C THR A 294 14.55 -2.01 3.40
N ASN A 295 15.18 -1.88 2.23
CA ASN A 295 14.74 -2.56 1.01
C ASN A 295 15.05 -4.06 0.98
N LEU A 296 15.65 -4.63 2.02
CA LEU A 296 16.06 -6.04 2.09
C LEU A 296 14.94 -6.92 2.64
N SER A 297 14.44 -7.86 1.84
CA SER A 297 13.42 -8.80 2.30
C SER A 297 13.99 -9.96 3.12
N ALA A 298 13.14 -10.61 3.93
CA ALA A 298 13.53 -11.78 4.69
C ALA A 298 14.00 -12.92 3.78
N TRP A 299 13.32 -13.14 2.64
CA TRP A 299 13.75 -14.13 1.64
C TRP A 299 15.13 -13.83 1.07
N GLN A 300 15.41 -12.58 0.69
CA GLN A 300 16.74 -12.20 0.17
C GLN A 300 17.82 -12.41 1.22
N LEU A 301 17.53 -12.04 2.47
CA LEU A 301 18.44 -12.25 3.60
C LEU A 301 18.71 -13.74 3.86
N ALA A 302 17.66 -14.56 3.88
CA ALA A 302 17.76 -16.00 4.10
C ALA A 302 18.54 -16.69 2.97
N ALA A 303 18.26 -16.33 1.71
CA ALA A 303 18.93 -16.87 0.53
C ALA A 303 20.44 -16.55 0.54
N TRP A 304 20.81 -15.33 0.93
CA TRP A 304 22.21 -14.91 1.00
C TRP A 304 22.96 -15.53 2.19
N SER A 305 22.37 -15.47 3.39
CA SER A 305 22.99 -15.96 4.63
C SER A 305 23.10 -17.49 4.68
N ARG A 306 22.22 -18.20 3.95
CA ARG A 306 22.02 -19.65 4.01
C ARG A 306 21.68 -20.13 5.42
N GLY A 307 20.88 -19.35 6.14
CA GLY A 307 20.43 -19.65 7.51
C GLY A 307 21.49 -19.42 8.60
N ARG A 308 22.66 -18.87 8.26
CA ARG A 308 23.67 -18.51 9.25
C ARG A 308 23.27 -17.23 9.99
N PRO A 309 23.64 -17.10 11.28
CA PRO A 309 23.43 -15.87 12.03
C PRO A 309 24.06 -14.66 11.33
N VAL A 310 23.39 -13.52 11.41
CA VAL A 310 23.83 -12.26 10.78
C VAL A 310 23.78 -11.11 11.78
N GLN A 311 24.51 -10.05 11.48
CA GLN A 311 24.44 -8.76 12.15
C GLN A 311 24.43 -7.63 11.12
N VAL A 312 23.95 -6.46 11.51
CA VAL A 312 23.92 -5.28 10.65
C VAL A 312 25.03 -4.32 11.06
N ARG A 313 25.93 -4.03 10.14
CA ARG A 313 26.96 -2.99 10.26
C ARG A 313 26.41 -1.65 9.76
N LEU A 314 26.49 -0.66 10.63
CA LEU A 314 26.10 0.72 10.37
C LEU A 314 27.22 1.50 9.65
N PRO A 315 26.92 2.66 9.03
CA PRO A 315 27.92 3.52 8.39
C PRO A 315 29.07 3.97 9.31
N ASP A 316 28.79 4.13 10.61
CA ASP A 316 29.76 4.53 11.62
C ASP A 316 30.60 3.36 12.18
N GLY A 317 30.41 2.15 11.64
CA GLY A 317 31.15 0.95 12.02
C GLY A 317 30.56 0.15 13.19
N ARG A 318 29.55 0.68 13.90
CA ARG A 318 28.82 -0.09 14.93
C ARG A 318 28.10 -1.29 14.32
N THR A 319 27.97 -2.36 15.07
CA THR A 319 27.17 -3.53 14.68
C THR A 319 25.95 -3.69 15.58
N ILE A 320 24.84 -4.07 14.97
CA ILE A 320 23.56 -4.35 15.62
C ILE A 320 23.22 -5.83 15.36
N ALA A 321 22.93 -6.57 16.43
CA ALA A 321 22.50 -7.96 16.32
C ALA A 321 21.09 -8.06 15.72
N VAL A 322 20.85 -9.12 14.93
CA VAL A 322 19.49 -9.46 14.49
C VAL A 322 18.81 -10.28 15.58
N ALA A 323 17.67 -9.79 16.07
CA ALA A 323 16.82 -10.42 17.06
C ALA A 323 15.49 -10.88 16.43
N HIS A 324 14.70 -11.65 17.19
CA HIS A 324 13.39 -12.11 16.75
C HIS A 324 12.31 -11.03 17.00
N THR A 325 12.37 -10.36 18.16
CA THR A 325 11.41 -9.31 18.51
C THR A 325 12.01 -8.27 19.46
N PHE A 326 11.30 -7.15 19.67
CA PHE A 326 11.73 -6.06 20.54
C PHE A 326 12.06 -6.51 21.97
N GLY A 327 11.34 -7.51 22.49
CA GLY A 327 11.53 -8.03 23.84
C GLY A 327 12.87 -8.74 24.10
N ASP A 328 13.62 -9.08 23.05
CA ASP A 328 14.87 -9.84 23.14
C ASP A 328 16.07 -9.01 23.63
N VAL A 329 15.94 -7.68 23.68
CA VAL A 329 16.98 -6.75 24.14
C VAL A 329 16.47 -5.84 25.27
N ALA A 330 17.37 -5.23 26.04
CA ALA A 330 16.97 -4.29 27.10
C ALA A 330 16.38 -2.99 26.54
N PRO A 331 15.49 -2.28 27.27
CA PRO A 331 15.00 -0.96 26.86
C PRO A 331 16.13 -0.01 26.47
N GLY A 332 15.92 0.78 25.40
CA GLY A 332 16.93 1.68 24.83
C GLY A 332 18.01 1.00 23.98
N THR A 333 18.00 -0.34 23.86
CA THR A 333 19.01 -1.07 23.07
C THR A 333 18.61 -1.10 21.59
N PRO A 334 19.53 -0.74 20.67
CA PRO A 334 19.32 -0.96 19.24
C PRO A 334 19.28 -2.44 18.88
N LEU A 335 18.38 -2.80 17.97
CA LEU A 335 18.26 -4.15 17.42
C LEU A 335 17.90 -4.07 15.94
N ALA A 336 18.19 -5.14 15.21
CA ALA A 336 17.66 -5.38 13.88
C ALA A 336 16.67 -6.55 13.96
N LEU A 337 15.61 -6.54 13.17
CA LEU A 337 14.66 -7.64 13.10
C LEU A 337 14.00 -7.71 11.73
N ILE A 338 13.34 -8.84 11.44
CA ILE A 338 12.40 -8.92 10.32
C ILE A 338 11.03 -8.45 10.83
N GLY A 339 10.57 -7.31 10.34
CA GLY A 339 9.27 -6.77 10.73
C GLY A 339 8.10 -7.39 9.95
N SER A 340 6.88 -6.95 10.26
CA SER A 340 5.64 -7.47 9.67
C SER A 340 5.50 -7.22 8.17
N GLU A 341 6.38 -6.39 7.61
CA GLU A 341 6.45 -6.10 6.19
C GLU A 341 7.32 -7.09 5.39
N ASP A 342 7.85 -8.12 6.05
CA ASP A 342 8.81 -9.08 5.48
C ASP A 342 10.13 -8.41 5.06
N ARG A 343 10.53 -7.38 5.80
CA ARG A 343 11.74 -6.58 5.55
C ARG A 343 12.62 -6.55 6.79
N LEU A 344 13.92 -6.43 6.58
CA LEU A 344 14.87 -6.11 7.65
C LEU A 344 14.68 -4.66 8.07
N GLU A 345 14.57 -4.43 9.38
CA GLU A 345 14.32 -3.12 9.97
C GLU A 345 15.29 -2.89 11.14
N LEU A 346 15.76 -1.65 11.32
CA LEU A 346 16.50 -1.24 12.51
C LEU A 346 15.56 -0.56 13.49
N ALA A 347 15.61 -0.99 14.74
CA ALA A 347 14.75 -0.51 15.80
C ALA A 347 15.57 -0.15 17.04
N VAL A 348 14.95 0.59 17.96
CA VAL A 348 15.43 0.75 19.34
C VAL A 348 14.27 0.36 20.24
N ARG A 349 14.48 -0.57 21.16
CA ARG A 349 13.42 -0.94 22.10
C ARG A 349 13.02 0.31 22.91
N ASP A 350 11.72 0.61 22.94
CA ASP A 350 11.14 1.75 23.65
C ASP A 350 11.72 3.12 23.21
N GLY A 351 12.14 3.24 21.94
CA GLY A 351 12.67 4.49 21.37
C GLY A 351 12.65 4.53 19.84
N SER A 352 13.12 5.64 19.26
CA SER A 352 13.24 5.82 17.80
C SER A 352 14.65 5.46 17.33
N ALA A 353 14.74 4.55 16.36
CA ALA A 353 16.02 4.21 15.72
C ALA A 353 16.51 5.34 14.83
N GLY A 354 15.63 6.04 14.10
CA GLY A 354 15.98 7.24 13.36
C GLY A 354 16.68 8.28 14.25
N ALA A 355 16.08 8.61 15.39
CA ALA A 355 16.66 9.57 16.33
C ALA A 355 17.97 9.07 16.96
N SER A 356 18.02 7.80 17.39
CA SER A 356 19.15 7.28 18.18
C SER A 356 20.36 6.86 17.34
N LEU A 357 20.13 6.42 16.10
CA LEU A 357 21.19 5.95 15.20
C LEU A 357 21.69 7.06 14.26
N ASP A 358 21.02 8.21 14.23
CA ASP A 358 21.27 9.31 13.29
C ASP A 358 21.27 8.85 11.81
N LEU A 359 20.34 7.94 11.50
CA LEU A 359 20.13 7.41 10.16
C LEU A 359 18.78 7.84 9.62
N ARG A 360 18.71 8.04 8.31
CA ARG A 360 17.51 8.45 7.59
C ARG A 360 17.36 7.63 6.31
N ARG A 361 16.21 7.79 5.66
CA ARG A 361 15.94 7.25 4.33
C ARG A 361 17.10 7.56 3.37
N GLY A 362 17.51 6.56 2.59
CA GLY A 362 18.63 6.62 1.66
C GLY A 362 19.97 6.19 2.26
N ALA A 363 20.11 6.14 3.60
CA ALA A 363 21.32 5.62 4.20
C ALA A 363 21.48 4.12 3.93
N ARG A 364 22.73 3.70 3.70
CA ARG A 364 23.08 2.31 3.41
C ARG A 364 23.57 1.61 4.67
N VAL A 365 23.17 0.36 4.82
CA VAL A 365 23.65 -0.53 5.88
C VAL A 365 24.15 -1.81 5.25
N GLN A 366 25.05 -2.50 5.94
CA GLN A 366 25.63 -3.74 5.46
C GLN A 366 25.21 -4.88 6.37
N VAL A 367 24.72 -5.98 5.80
CA VAL A 367 24.50 -7.21 6.55
C VAL A 367 25.70 -8.11 6.38
N GLU A 368 26.21 -8.61 7.49
CA GLU A 368 27.37 -9.50 7.56
C GLU A 368 27.03 -10.75 8.34
N LEU A 369 27.75 -11.84 8.08
CA LEU A 369 27.63 -13.05 8.90
C LEU A 369 28.17 -12.73 10.29
N ALA A 370 27.40 -13.07 11.33
CA ALA A 370 27.89 -12.92 12.69
C ALA A 370 29.05 -13.90 12.92
N ALA A 371 30.09 -13.45 13.62
CA ALA A 371 31.16 -14.33 14.04
C ALA A 371 30.57 -15.44 14.92
N ILE A 372 30.92 -16.69 14.62
CA ILE A 372 30.58 -17.81 15.51
C ILE A 372 31.42 -17.60 16.76
N SER A 373 30.80 -17.17 17.86
CA SER A 373 31.45 -17.20 19.17
C SER A 373 31.85 -18.66 19.43
N GLY A 374 33.14 -18.94 19.40
CA GLY A 374 33.68 -20.27 19.67
C GLY A 374 33.12 -20.78 21.00
N ARG A 375 32.52 -21.98 20.96
CA ARG A 375 32.15 -22.72 22.16
C ARG A 375 33.37 -23.25 22.88
#